data_AF-A0A8I1UC11-F1
#
_entry.id   AF-A0A8I1UC11-F1
#
_cell.length_a   1.000
_cell.length_b   1.000
_cell.length_c   1.000
_cell.angle_alpha   90.00
_cell.angle_beta   90.00
_cell.angle_gamma   90.00
#
_symmetry.space_group_name_H-M   'P 1'
#
loop_
_entity.id
_entity.type
_entity.pdbx_description
1 polymer ?
#
loop_
_entity_poly.entity_id
_entity_poly.type
_entity_poly.pdbx_seq_one_letter_code
_entity_poly.pdbx_strand_id
1 'polypeptide(L)'
;MSTSDSLRPIPHPSARLVGADGTITKPWYDWLNQLAEKLAELTPLEGAATYDPPSLADGAGTTTTVTVPGAALGDFATAAFSLPTAGITITAWVSAQNIVSVRLQNESGGPLDIAGGRLAARVQK
;
A
#
# COMPACT_ATOMS: atom_id res chain seq x y z
N MET A 1 -15.71 -1.27 0.46
CA MET A 1 -16.43 -1.99 1.53
C MET A 1 -16.40 -1.09 2.76
N SER A 2 -17.51 -0.85 3.47
CA SER A 2 -17.45 -0.08 4.72
C SER A 2 -16.66 -0.88 5.77
N THR A 3 -15.86 -0.22 6.61
CA THR A 3 -15.14 -0.80 7.77
C THR A 3 -16.03 -1.64 8.71
N SER A 4 -17.36 -1.51 8.62
CA SER A 4 -18.32 -2.37 9.31
C SER A 4 -18.37 -3.81 8.77
N ASP A 5 -17.94 -4.07 7.54
CA ASP A 5 -18.07 -5.39 6.90
C ASP A 5 -16.82 -6.26 7.14
N SER A 6 -15.64 -5.64 7.24
CA SER A 6 -14.37 -6.31 7.52
C SER A 6 -14.37 -6.98 8.91
N LEU A 7 -15.03 -6.40 9.91
CA LEU A 7 -15.10 -6.92 11.28
C LEU A 7 -16.21 -7.96 11.54
N ARG A 8 -17.05 -8.30 10.55
CA ARG A 8 -18.08 -9.33 10.74
C ARG A 8 -17.44 -10.73 10.86
N PRO A 9 -17.81 -11.53 11.87
CA PRO A 9 -17.31 -12.90 11.99
C PRO A 9 -17.68 -13.74 10.77
N ILE A 10 -16.75 -14.53 10.24
CA ILE A 10 -17.03 -15.52 9.20
C ILE A 10 -17.54 -16.79 9.89
N PRO A 11 -18.79 -17.23 9.67
CA PRO A 11 -19.35 -18.40 10.34
C PRO A 11 -18.52 -19.65 10.06
N HIS A 12 -18.10 -20.36 11.12
CA HIS A 12 -17.27 -21.55 10.97
C HIS A 12 -18.06 -22.69 10.29
N PRO A 13 -17.46 -23.46 9.35
CA PRO A 13 -18.14 -24.57 8.70
C PRO A 13 -18.50 -25.68 9.69
N SER A 14 -19.73 -26.18 9.62
CA SER A 14 -20.19 -27.32 10.44
C SER A 14 -19.90 -28.69 9.80
N ALA A 15 -19.48 -28.69 8.53
CA ALA A 15 -19.16 -29.91 7.77
C ALA A 15 -17.78 -30.47 8.15
N ARG A 16 -17.52 -31.74 7.79
CA ARG A 16 -16.19 -32.33 7.88
C ARG A 16 -15.21 -31.58 6.97
N LEU A 17 -13.98 -31.35 7.44
CA LEU A 17 -12.92 -30.68 6.67
C LEU A 17 -12.60 -31.40 5.37
N VAL A 18 -12.43 -32.72 5.44
CA VAL A 18 -12.04 -33.57 4.30
C VAL A 18 -13.21 -34.45 3.88
N GLY A 19 -13.52 -34.44 2.59
CA GLY A 19 -14.54 -35.28 1.96
C GLY A 19 -14.13 -36.75 1.86
N ALA A 20 -15.05 -37.60 1.43
CA ALA A 20 -14.78 -39.02 1.19
C ALA A 20 -13.77 -39.25 0.04
N ASP A 21 -13.64 -38.26 -0.84
CA ASP A 21 -12.69 -38.18 -1.96
C ASP A 21 -11.30 -37.67 -1.54
N GLY A 22 -11.09 -37.35 -0.26
CA GLY A 22 -9.83 -36.83 0.25
C GLY A 22 -9.59 -35.34 -0.02
N THR A 23 -10.54 -34.63 -0.63
CA THR A 23 -10.43 -33.19 -0.91
C THR A 23 -10.98 -32.35 0.23
N ILE A 24 -10.60 -31.06 0.27
CA ILE A 24 -11.23 -30.10 1.18
C ILE A 24 -12.67 -29.89 0.75
N THR A 25 -13.62 -30.04 1.67
CA THR A 25 -15.04 -29.88 1.34
C THR A 25 -15.34 -28.42 0.97
N LYS A 26 -16.30 -28.22 0.07
CA LYS A 26 -16.68 -26.89 -0.42
C LYS A 26 -16.93 -25.86 0.72
N PRO A 27 -17.66 -26.17 1.81
CA PRO A 27 -17.86 -25.21 2.89
C PRO A 27 -16.55 -24.74 3.54
N TRP A 28 -15.57 -25.65 3.68
CA TRP A 28 -14.25 -25.31 4.20
C TRP A 28 -13.42 -24.52 3.20
N TYR A 29 -13.47 -24.87 1.93
CA TYR A 29 -12.80 -24.10 0.86
C TYR A 29 -13.34 -22.67 0.78
N ASP A 30 -14.66 -22.49 0.78
CA ASP A 30 -15.31 -21.18 0.74
C ASP A 30 -14.96 -20.34 1.98
N TRP A 31 -14.94 -20.96 3.17
CA TRP A 31 -14.59 -20.28 4.42
C TRP A 31 -13.12 -19.84 4.44
N LEU A 32 -12.20 -20.70 4.00
CA LEU A 32 -10.77 -20.38 3.92
C LEU A 32 -10.51 -19.21 2.96
N ASN A 33 -11.20 -19.17 1.81
CA ASN A 33 -11.08 -18.05 0.86
C ASN A 33 -11.61 -16.75 1.46
N GLN A 34 -12.78 -16.77 2.11
CA GLN A 34 -13.32 -15.59 2.80
C GLN A 34 -12.38 -15.09 3.91
N LEU A 35 -11.76 -16.01 4.65
CA LEU A 35 -10.78 -15.65 5.67
C LEU A 35 -9.54 -15.02 5.05
N ALA A 36 -9.01 -15.61 3.97
CA ALA A 36 -7.87 -15.07 3.25
C ALA A 36 -8.15 -13.66 2.72
N GLU A 37 -9.34 -13.42 2.17
CA GLU A 37 -9.79 -12.09 1.72
C GLU A 37 -9.83 -11.09 2.88
N LYS A 38 -10.43 -11.46 4.03
CA LYS A 38 -10.44 -10.58 5.22
C LYS A 38 -9.04 -10.27 5.75
N LEU A 39 -8.16 -11.27 5.79
CA LEU A 39 -6.78 -11.06 6.24
C LEU A 39 -5.98 -10.20 5.26
N ALA A 40 -6.26 -10.29 3.96
CA ALA A 40 -5.66 -9.43 2.94
C ALA A 40 -6.08 -7.96 3.12
N GLU A 41 -7.32 -7.68 3.55
CA GLU A 41 -7.74 -6.32 3.92
C GLU A 41 -7.00 -5.78 5.15
N LEU A 42 -6.62 -6.65 6.10
CA LEU A 42 -5.85 -6.26 7.28
C LEU A 42 -4.35 -6.11 7.02
N THR A 43 -3.88 -6.63 5.88
CA THR A 43 -2.48 -6.53 5.49
C THR A 43 -2.29 -5.24 4.68
N PRO A 44 -1.50 -4.28 5.17
CA PRO A 44 -1.26 -3.03 4.44
C PRO A 44 -0.61 -3.32 3.09
N LEU A 45 -1.14 -2.67 2.05
CA LEU A 45 -0.59 -2.81 0.70
C LEU A 45 0.67 -1.97 0.62
N GLU A 46 1.77 -2.55 0.17
CA GLU A 46 3.07 -1.90 0.14
C GLU A 46 3.79 -2.10 -1.19
N GLY A 47 4.61 -1.12 -1.56
CA GLY A 47 5.49 -1.16 -2.71
C GLY A 47 6.70 -0.28 -2.49
N ALA A 48 7.78 -0.53 -3.23
CA ALA A 48 8.97 0.30 -3.15
C ALA A 48 9.77 0.30 -4.45
N ALA A 49 10.54 1.36 -4.64
CA ALA A 49 11.50 1.50 -5.73
C ALA A 49 12.79 2.16 -5.21
N THR A 50 13.87 2.02 -5.96
CA THR A 50 15.02 2.91 -5.82
C THR A 50 14.72 4.19 -6.58
N TYR A 51 14.92 5.34 -5.94
CA TYR A 51 14.65 6.64 -6.53
C TYR A 51 15.75 7.64 -6.15
N ASP A 52 16.26 8.33 -7.16
CA ASP A 52 17.23 9.42 -7.05
C ASP A 52 16.53 10.72 -7.45
N PRO A 53 16.11 11.56 -6.48
CA PRO A 53 15.47 12.83 -6.79
C PRO A 53 16.46 13.76 -7.50
N PRO A 54 16.03 14.53 -8.51
CA PRO A 54 16.87 15.60 -9.03
C PRO A 54 17.10 16.66 -7.93
N SER A 55 18.15 17.47 -8.09
CA SER A 55 18.28 18.69 -7.28
C SER A 55 17.07 19.60 -7.49
N LEU A 56 16.50 20.07 -6.38
CA LEU A 56 15.31 20.92 -6.34
C LEU A 56 15.66 22.31 -5.85
N ALA A 57 15.23 23.33 -6.56
CA ALA A 57 15.21 24.70 -6.04
C ALA A 57 14.25 24.81 -4.83
N ASP A 58 14.35 25.90 -4.08
CA ASP A 58 13.40 26.20 -3.01
C ASP A 58 11.96 26.32 -3.57
N GLY A 59 10.99 25.74 -2.87
CA GLY A 59 9.59 25.65 -3.29
C GLY A 59 9.33 24.74 -4.50
N ALA A 60 10.35 24.13 -5.10
CA ALA A 60 10.19 23.21 -6.21
C ALA A 60 9.85 21.80 -5.71
N GLY A 61 9.13 21.05 -6.54
CA GLY A 61 8.82 19.66 -6.26
C GLY A 61 8.90 18.77 -7.48
N THR A 62 9.21 17.50 -7.24
CA THR A 62 9.19 16.43 -8.23
C THR A 62 8.17 15.37 -7.82
N THR A 63 7.58 14.70 -8.79
CA THR A 63 6.66 13.58 -8.55
C THR A 63 7.16 12.35 -9.29
N THR A 64 7.20 11.23 -8.58
CA THR A 64 7.46 9.90 -9.15
C THR A 64 6.35 8.94 -8.74
N THR A 65 6.38 7.72 -9.25
CA THR A 65 5.40 6.69 -8.95
C THR A 65 6.03 5.47 -8.29
N VAL A 66 5.26 4.83 -7.41
CA VAL A 66 5.57 3.53 -6.82
C VAL A 66 4.41 2.59 -7.12
N THR A 67 4.72 1.40 -7.66
CA THR A 67 3.71 0.36 -7.88
C THR A 67 3.36 -0.30 -6.55
N VAL A 68 2.09 -0.21 -6.16
CA VAL A 68 1.53 -0.83 -4.95
C VAL A 68 0.34 -1.69 -5.37
N PRO A 69 0.52 -3.00 -5.58
CA PRO A 69 -0.55 -3.89 -6.01
C PRO A 69 -1.76 -3.84 -5.07
N GLY A 70 -2.97 -3.76 -5.65
CA GLY A 70 -4.23 -3.69 -4.92
C GLY A 70 -4.68 -2.28 -4.55
N ALA A 71 -3.84 -1.25 -4.74
CA ALA A 71 -4.22 0.14 -4.50
C ALA A 71 -5.29 0.60 -5.50
N ALA A 72 -6.29 1.33 -5.00
CA ALA A 72 -7.37 1.90 -5.79
C ALA A 72 -7.58 3.39 -5.48
N LEU A 73 -8.15 4.12 -6.43
CA LEU A 73 -8.46 5.54 -6.25
C LEU A 73 -9.36 5.74 -5.03
N GLY A 74 -8.99 6.69 -4.17
CA GLY A 74 -9.69 6.98 -2.92
C GLY A 74 -9.12 6.28 -1.69
N ASP A 75 -8.24 5.28 -1.85
CA ASP A 75 -7.53 4.69 -0.72
C ASP A 75 -6.53 5.71 -0.12
N PHE A 76 -6.30 5.64 1.19
CA PHE A 76 -5.28 6.46 1.84
C PHE A 76 -3.89 5.97 1.46
N ALA A 77 -2.98 6.89 1.16
CA ALA A 77 -1.59 6.59 0.85
C ALA A 77 -0.62 7.37 1.73
N THR A 78 0.47 6.72 2.12
CA THR A 78 1.62 7.34 2.79
C THR A 78 2.89 6.87 2.12
N ALA A 79 3.97 7.64 2.23
CA ALA A 79 5.27 7.28 1.68
C ALA A 79 6.41 7.58 2.66
N ALA A 80 7.51 6.85 2.50
CA ALA A 80 8.72 7.00 3.28
C ALA A 80 9.95 6.93 2.38
N PHE A 81 10.97 7.72 2.70
CA PHE A 81 12.27 7.69 2.03
C PHE A 81 13.34 7.19 3.00
N SER A 82 14.27 6.37 2.53
CA SER A 82 15.24 5.69 3.40
C SER A 82 16.40 6.55 3.87
N LEU A 83 16.52 7.79 3.39
CA LEU A 83 17.60 8.73 3.70
C LEU A 83 17.03 10.02 4.31
N PRO A 84 17.86 10.81 5.02
CA PRO A 84 17.44 12.09 5.57
C PRO A 84 16.88 13.02 4.49
N THR A 85 15.70 13.60 4.75
CA THR A 85 15.00 14.44 3.78
C THR A 85 15.43 15.90 3.82
N ALA A 86 16.16 16.34 4.85
CA ALA A 86 16.83 17.65 4.96
C ALA A 86 15.96 18.89 4.62
N GLY A 87 14.63 18.82 4.78
CA GLY A 87 13.69 19.88 4.42
C GLY A 87 12.71 19.52 3.29
N ILE A 88 12.85 18.33 2.68
CA ILE A 88 11.84 17.77 1.79
C ILE A 88 10.59 17.36 2.58
N THR A 89 9.44 17.87 2.18
CA THR A 89 8.12 17.34 2.56
C THR A 89 7.67 16.28 1.55
N ILE A 90 7.16 15.14 2.04
CA ILE A 90 6.71 14.03 1.21
C ILE A 90 5.18 13.92 1.29
N THR A 91 4.52 13.91 0.15
CA THR A 91 3.08 13.66 0.03
C THR A 91 2.84 12.49 -0.90
N ALA A 92 1.86 11.63 -0.59
CA ALA A 92 1.51 10.48 -1.42
C ALA A 92 0.00 10.41 -1.66
N TRP A 93 -0.41 9.94 -2.84
CA TRP A 93 -1.81 9.65 -3.18
C TRP A 93 -1.88 8.51 -4.17
N VAL A 94 -2.94 7.70 -4.11
CA VAL A 94 -3.22 6.72 -5.16
C VAL A 94 -3.70 7.47 -6.40
N SER A 95 -2.90 7.45 -7.47
CA SER A 95 -3.15 8.21 -8.69
C SER A 95 -3.77 7.37 -9.80
N ALA A 96 -3.62 6.05 -9.73
CA ALA A 96 -4.30 5.09 -10.58
C ALA A 96 -4.35 3.71 -9.89
N GLN A 97 -5.03 2.75 -10.52
CA GLN A 97 -5.03 1.37 -10.03
C GLN A 97 -3.59 0.84 -9.93
N ASN A 98 -3.23 0.31 -8.77
CA ASN A 98 -1.90 -0.18 -8.42
C ASN A 98 -0.79 0.88 -8.40
N ILE A 99 -1.10 2.18 -8.50
CA ILE A 99 -0.09 3.24 -8.63
C ILE A 99 -0.28 4.29 -7.55
N VAL A 100 0.76 4.47 -6.73
CA VAL A 100 0.88 5.60 -5.82
C VAL A 100 1.81 6.64 -6.43
N SER A 101 1.33 7.87 -6.57
CA SER A 101 2.19 9.02 -6.86
C SER A 101 2.75 9.56 -5.55
N VAL A 102 4.05 9.83 -5.54
CA VAL A 102 4.76 10.41 -4.41
C VAL A 102 5.43 11.70 -4.86
N ARG A 103 5.10 12.81 -4.19
CA ARG A 103 5.70 14.11 -4.41
C ARG A 103 6.70 14.42 -3.31
N LEU A 104 7.90 14.82 -3.73
CA LEU A 104 8.94 15.37 -2.89
C LEU A 104 9.00 16.87 -3.17
N GLN A 105 8.79 17.69 -2.13
CA GLN A 105 8.73 19.13 -2.22
C GLN A 105 9.81 19.75 -1.33
N ASN A 106 10.68 20.59 -1.88
CA ASN A 106 11.73 21.26 -1.14
C ASN A 106 11.24 22.55 -0.49
N GLU A 107 11.33 22.60 0.85
CA GLU A 107 10.94 23.76 1.66
C GLU A 107 12.07 24.17 2.63
N SER A 108 13.32 23.93 2.21
CA SER A 108 14.51 24.19 3.04
C SER A 108 14.99 25.64 3.01
N GLY A 109 14.46 26.49 2.11
CA GLY A 109 14.91 27.87 1.93
C GLY A 109 16.10 28.03 0.96
N GLY A 110 16.48 26.98 0.25
CA GLY A 110 17.56 26.99 -0.74
C GLY A 110 17.53 25.76 -1.66
N PRO A 111 18.40 25.72 -2.69
CA PRO A 111 18.52 24.53 -3.53
C PRO A 111 19.03 23.35 -2.71
N LEU A 112 18.42 22.18 -2.92
CA LEU A 112 18.71 20.96 -2.18
C LEU A 112 18.89 19.79 -3.15
N ASP A 113 19.94 19.01 -2.93
CA ASP A 113 20.24 17.78 -3.65
C ASP A 113 20.41 16.66 -2.62
N ILE A 114 19.46 15.72 -2.58
CA ILE A 114 19.49 14.59 -1.67
C ILE A 114 19.90 13.34 -2.43
N ALA A 115 20.74 12.51 -1.81
CA ALA A 115 21.18 11.27 -2.44
C ALA A 115 20.01 10.31 -2.72
N GLY A 116 20.14 9.53 -3.79
CA GLY A 116 19.20 8.46 -4.11
C GLY A 116 19.11 7.37 -3.05
N GLY A 117 17.90 6.87 -2.87
CA GLY A 117 17.55 5.94 -1.81
C GLY A 117 16.33 5.09 -2.14
N ARG A 118 15.83 4.35 -1.15
CA ARG A 118 14.61 3.57 -1.28
C ARG A 118 13.40 4.44 -0.96
N LEU A 119 12.51 4.56 -1.93
CA LEU A 119 11.20 5.19 -1.78
C LEU A 119 10.14 4.10 -1.62
N ALA A 120 9.46 4.08 -0.48
CA ALA A 120 8.39 3.13 -0.19
C ALA A 120 7.05 3.86 -0.12
N ALA A 121 6.00 3.20 -0.60
CA ALA A 121 4.63 3.64 -0.47
C ALA A 121 3.79 2.56 0.22
N ARG A 122 2.89 2.99 1.09
CA ARG A 122 1.92 2.15 1.78
C ARG A 122 0.52 2.67 1.52
N VAL A 123 -0.41 1.77 1.28
CA VAL A 123 -1.83 2.06 1.09
C VAL A 123 -2.66 1.38 2.18
N GLN A 124 -3.59 2.14 2.75
CA GLN A 124 -4.54 1.70 3.78
C GLN A 124 -5.96 1.87 3.23
N LYS A 125 -6.79 0.84 3.42
CA LYS A 125 -8.19 0.79 2.98
C LYS A 125 -9.15 1.00 4.15
#